data_AF-A0A2D4GSX2-F1
#
_entry.id   AF-A0A2D4GSX2-F1
#
_cell.length_a   1.000
_cell.length_b   1.000
_cell.length_c   1.000
_cell.angle_alpha   90.00
_cell.angle_beta   90.00
_cell.angle_gamma   90.00
#
_symmetry.space_group_name_H-M   'P 1'
#
loop_
_entity.id
_entity.type
_entity.pdbx_description
1 polymer ?
#
loop_
_entity_poly.entity_id
_entity_poly.type
_entity_poly.pdbx_seq_one_letter_code
_entity_poly.pdbx_strand_id
1 'polypeptide(L)'
;VVQTSQKNTLRKRRVVIVDPDTNKEMSVQEAYNKGLIDYSTYMELSDQECEWEEITTTGSDGSTRVVLVDRKTGHQYDIEDAIDKGLVDRKFFDQYRSGSLSLTQFADMIASRNGGDEVFKHESVIRSPTVLSVKSSSILLKSSSGSFSDSPEEATPIAAIFDTENLEKISIPEAVQRGIVDTITAQRLLEAQACTGGIICPTTGQRLSLQDAVAQGIIDHEMATRLKPSQKAF
;
A
#
# COMPACT_ATOMS: atom_id res chain seq x y z
N VAL A 1 26.03 -18.68 32.13
CA VAL A 1 25.75 -18.15 30.77
C VAL A 1 24.27 -17.86 30.73
N VAL A 2 23.86 -16.59 30.70
CA VAL A 2 22.44 -16.22 30.61
C VAL A 2 21.97 -16.65 29.24
N GLN A 3 21.04 -17.61 29.19
CA GLN A 3 20.50 -18.11 27.94
C GLN A 3 19.40 -17.14 27.49
N THR A 4 19.64 -16.44 26.39
CA THR A 4 18.67 -15.52 25.79
C THR A 4 18.12 -16.14 24.51
N SER A 5 16.81 -16.04 24.29
CA SER A 5 16.18 -16.37 23.01
C SER A 5 15.84 -15.09 22.25
N GLN A 6 15.95 -15.13 20.92
CA GLN A 6 15.62 -14.00 20.06
C GLN A 6 14.56 -14.40 19.03
N LYS A 7 13.52 -13.57 18.91
CA LYS A 7 12.53 -13.61 17.84
C LYS A 7 12.65 -12.33 17.02
N ASN A 8 12.62 -12.47 15.70
CA ASN A 8 12.79 -11.36 14.78
C ASN A 8 11.59 -11.27 13.82
N THR A 9 11.04 -10.07 13.66
CA THR A 9 9.99 -9.77 12.69
C THR A 9 10.46 -8.64 11.77
N LEU A 10 10.58 -8.92 10.47
CA LEU A 10 11.06 -7.95 9.48
C LEU A 10 9.90 -7.40 8.63
N ARG A 11 9.85 -6.09 8.45
CA ARG A 11 8.99 -5.42 7.45
C ARG A 11 9.86 -4.66 6.46
N LYS A 12 9.88 -5.15 5.22
CA LYS A 12 10.64 -4.56 4.12
C LYS A 12 9.71 -4.00 3.06
N ARG A 13 9.89 -2.73 2.72
CA ARG A 13 9.30 -2.04 1.57
C ARG A 13 10.44 -1.66 0.63
N ARG A 14 10.39 -2.13 -0.61
CA ARG A 14 11.34 -1.78 -1.67
C ARG A 14 10.59 -1.12 -2.82
N VAL A 15 11.23 -0.16 -3.46
CA VAL A 15 10.72 0.43 -4.70
C VAL A 15 11.39 -0.30 -5.86
N VAL A 16 10.60 -0.72 -6.84
CA VAL A 16 11.10 -1.42 -8.02
C VAL A 16 10.86 -0.56 -9.25
N ILE A 17 11.92 -0.32 -10.01
CA ILE A 17 11.85 0.35 -11.31
C ILE A 17 11.87 -0.72 -12.40
N VAL A 18 11.01 -0.58 -13.40
CA VAL A 18 11.02 -1.43 -14.59
C VAL A 18 11.68 -0.66 -15.73
N ASP A 19 12.76 -1.23 -16.26
CA ASP A 19 13.42 -0.72 -17.47
C ASP A 19 12.47 -0.90 -18.67
N PRO A 20 12.03 0.18 -19.35
CA PRO A 20 10.97 0.11 -20.35
C PRO A 20 11.39 -0.63 -21.63
N ASP A 21 12.69 -0.67 -21.94
CA ASP A 21 13.21 -1.32 -23.14
C ASP A 21 13.36 -2.83 -22.95
N THR A 22 13.71 -3.24 -21.72
CA THR A 22 14.01 -4.65 -21.41
C THR A 22 12.93 -5.34 -20.57
N ASN A 23 11.97 -4.59 -20.03
CA ASN A 23 11.00 -5.02 -19.01
C ASN A 23 11.65 -5.64 -17.76
N LYS A 24 12.94 -5.37 -17.53
CA LYS A 24 13.65 -5.93 -16.39
C LYS A 24 13.45 -5.04 -15.16
N GLU A 25 13.07 -5.66 -14.06
CA GLU A 25 13.04 -5.02 -12.75
C GLU A 25 14.46 -4.68 -12.25
N MET A 26 14.58 -3.54 -11.60
CA MET A 26 15.82 -3.08 -10.99
C MET A 26 15.56 -2.16 -9.79
N SER A 27 16.59 -1.96 -8.98
CA SER A 27 16.52 -1.04 -7.83
C SER A 27 16.51 0.42 -8.28
N VAL A 28 16.04 1.30 -7.39
CA VAL A 28 16.09 2.76 -7.56
C VAL A 28 17.53 3.23 -7.84
N GLN A 29 18.52 2.67 -7.14
CA GLN A 29 19.93 3.01 -7.33
C GLN A 29 20.46 2.59 -8.69
N GLU A 30 20.13 1.38 -9.16
CA GLU A 30 20.56 0.95 -10.48
C GLU A 30 19.89 1.77 -11.60
N ALA A 31 18.62 2.16 -11.43
CA ALA A 31 17.94 3.04 -12.36
C ALA A 31 18.61 4.43 -12.45
N TYR A 32 19.03 5.00 -11.32
CA TYR A 32 19.82 6.24 -11.29
C TYR A 32 21.18 6.08 -11.95
N ASN A 33 21.90 5.00 -11.65
CA ASN A 33 23.21 4.70 -12.24
C ASN A 33 23.12 4.52 -13.77
N LYS A 34 21.99 4.01 -14.28
CA LYS A 34 21.70 3.90 -15.72
C LYS A 34 21.21 5.23 -16.34
N GLY A 35 20.92 6.25 -15.54
CA GLY A 35 20.34 7.52 -16.01
C GLY A 35 18.87 7.44 -16.42
N LEU A 36 18.14 6.40 -15.99
CA LEU A 36 16.71 6.25 -16.25
C LEU A 36 15.85 7.20 -15.39
N ILE A 37 16.39 7.60 -14.25
CA ILE A 37 15.80 8.59 -13.34
C ILE A 37 16.86 9.62 -12.95
N ASP A 38 16.44 10.85 -12.68
CA ASP A 38 17.31 11.92 -12.23
C ASP A 38 17.58 11.83 -10.71
N TYR A 39 18.52 12.64 -10.21
CA TYR A 39 18.92 12.62 -8.80
C TYR A 39 17.77 13.01 -7.86
N SER A 40 16.89 13.93 -8.27
CA SER A 40 15.73 14.31 -7.45
C SER A 40 14.79 13.12 -7.26
N THR A 41 14.44 12.43 -8.35
CA THR A 41 13.59 11.23 -8.30
C THR A 41 14.28 10.09 -7.54
N TYR A 42 15.60 9.90 -7.70
CA TYR A 42 16.37 8.93 -6.93
C TYR A 42 16.21 9.15 -5.42
N MET A 43 16.38 10.39 -4.96
CA MET A 43 16.23 10.73 -3.54
C MET A 43 14.81 10.44 -3.05
N GLU A 44 13.79 10.92 -3.78
CA GLU A 44 12.39 10.73 -3.41
C GLU A 44 11.98 9.25 -3.32
N LEU A 45 12.42 8.43 -4.27
CA LEU A 45 12.10 7.00 -4.31
C LEU A 45 12.91 6.21 -3.29
N SER A 46 14.18 6.57 -3.07
CA SER A 46 15.00 5.93 -2.03
C SER A 46 14.43 6.19 -0.64
N ASP A 47 13.79 7.34 -0.41
CA ASP A 47 13.11 7.67 0.85
C ASP A 47 11.84 6.86 1.11
N GLN A 48 11.23 6.27 0.07
CA GLN A 48 10.07 5.39 0.23
C GLN A 48 10.47 3.98 0.66
N GLU A 49 11.70 3.56 0.34
CA GLU A 49 12.25 2.29 0.78
C GLU A 49 12.48 2.29 2.29
N CYS A 50 12.02 1.25 2.96
CA CYS A 50 12.04 1.15 4.41
C CYS A 50 12.25 -0.29 4.84
N GLU A 51 13.18 -0.53 5.77
CA GLU A 51 13.47 -1.86 6.29
C GLU A 51 13.51 -1.78 7.82
N TRP A 52 12.35 -1.98 8.44
CA TRP A 52 12.19 -2.03 9.89
C TRP A 52 12.25 -3.47 10.37
N GLU A 53 13.04 -3.71 11.41
CA GLU A 53 13.25 -5.02 12.02
C GLU A 53 12.91 -4.94 13.51
N GLU A 54 11.93 -5.71 13.96
CA GLU A 54 11.63 -5.87 15.38
C GLU A 54 12.43 -7.06 15.93
N ILE A 55 13.23 -6.80 16.96
CA ILE A 55 13.99 -7.81 17.68
C ILE A 55 13.44 -7.91 19.09
N THR A 56 12.85 -9.05 19.41
CA THR A 56 12.42 -9.41 20.77
C THR A 56 13.47 -10.32 21.39
N THR A 57 14.10 -9.87 22.46
CA THR A 57 15.04 -10.68 23.26
C THR A 57 14.38 -11.06 24.57
N THR A 58 14.32 -12.36 24.87
CA THR A 58 13.81 -12.87 26.15
C THR A 58 14.97 -13.44 26.97
N GLY A 59 15.16 -12.89 28.18
CA GLY A 59 16.14 -13.34 29.16
C GLY A 59 15.71 -14.58 29.92
N SER A 60 16.67 -15.25 30.57
CA SER A 60 16.40 -16.45 31.38
C SER A 60 15.56 -16.18 32.63
N ASP A 61 15.43 -14.92 33.03
CA ASP A 61 14.56 -14.42 34.10
C ASP A 61 13.13 -14.13 33.65
N GLY A 62 12.81 -14.37 32.37
CA GLY A 62 11.52 -14.04 31.76
C GLY A 62 11.38 -12.58 31.35
N SER A 63 12.39 -11.74 31.57
CA SER A 63 12.40 -10.37 31.06
C SER A 63 12.37 -10.38 29.54
N THR A 64 11.57 -9.51 28.94
CA THR A 64 11.48 -9.38 27.48
C THR A 64 11.78 -7.95 27.09
N ARG A 65 12.71 -7.78 26.16
CA ARG A 65 13.12 -6.49 25.62
C ARG A 65 12.80 -6.46 24.13
N VAL A 66 12.15 -5.40 23.67
CA VAL A 66 11.82 -5.22 22.25
C VAL A 66 12.55 -4.00 21.71
N VAL A 67 13.28 -4.21 20.62
CA VAL A 67 14.07 -3.18 19.95
C VAL A 67 13.64 -3.11 18.49
N LEU A 68 13.33 -1.90 18.01
CA LEU A 68 13.11 -1.63 16.60
C LEU A 68 14.41 -1.18 15.96
N VAL A 69 14.78 -1.79 14.85
CA VAL A 69 16.01 -1.49 14.12
C VAL A 69 15.65 -0.97 12.73
N ASP A 70 16.09 0.24 12.42
CA ASP A 70 16.10 0.76 11.06
C ASP A 70 17.34 0.21 10.36
N ARG A 71 17.17 -0.72 9.42
CA ARG A 71 18.31 -1.30 8.71
C ARG A 71 18.90 -0.37 7.64
N LYS A 72 18.17 0.67 7.22
CA LYS A 72 18.66 1.68 6.28
C LYS A 72 19.67 2.62 6.95
N THR A 73 19.35 3.09 8.16
CA THR A 73 20.21 4.02 8.91
C THR A 73 21.11 3.33 9.94
N GLY A 74 20.77 2.12 10.36
CA GLY A 74 21.42 1.41 11.47
C GLY A 74 20.97 1.85 12.86
N HIS A 75 20.00 2.76 12.96
CA HIS A 75 19.48 3.21 14.25
C HIS A 75 18.66 2.12 14.94
N GLN A 76 18.79 2.06 16.27
CA GLN A 76 18.08 1.11 17.12
C GLN A 76 17.30 1.87 18.18
N TYR A 77 16.05 1.47 18.39
CA TYR A 77 15.12 2.12 19.29
C TYR A 77 14.56 1.09 20.25
N ASP A 78 14.92 1.22 21.52
CA ASP A 78 14.32 0.42 22.59
C ASP A 78 12.93 0.99 22.90
N ILE A 79 11.91 0.14 22.82
CA ILE A 79 10.52 0.59 22.95
C ILE A 79 10.23 1.09 24.37
N GLU A 80 10.71 0.40 25.42
CA GLU A 80 10.44 0.84 26.79
C GLU A 80 11.21 2.13 27.11
N ASP A 81 12.46 2.25 26.65
CA ASP A 81 13.22 3.50 26.78
C ASP A 81 12.54 4.68 26.05
N ALA A 82 11.94 4.44 24.88
CA ALA A 82 11.19 5.46 24.14
C ALA A 82 9.93 5.91 24.90
N ILE A 83 9.24 4.99 25.58
CA ILE A 83 8.08 5.31 26.43
C ILE A 83 8.53 6.07 27.68
N ASP A 84 9.58 5.61 28.35
CA ASP A 84 10.11 6.24 29.57
C ASP A 84 10.63 7.66 29.32
N LYS A 85 11.19 7.91 28.12
CA LYS A 85 11.61 9.23 27.66
C LYS A 85 10.46 10.10 27.14
N GLY A 86 9.24 9.56 27.08
CA GLY A 86 8.07 10.26 26.53
C GLY A 86 8.18 10.56 25.04
N LEU A 87 8.98 9.81 24.28
CA LEU A 87 9.06 9.92 22.82
C LEU A 87 7.79 9.39 22.15
N VAL A 88 7.15 8.39 22.78
CA VAL A 88 5.90 7.80 22.33
C VAL A 88 4.98 7.50 23.53
N ASP A 89 3.70 7.83 23.41
CA ASP A 89 2.72 7.47 24.43
C ASP A 89 2.49 5.95 24.45
N ARG A 90 2.35 5.38 25.66
CA ARG A 90 2.03 3.96 25.86
C ARG A 90 0.80 3.50 25.07
N LYS A 91 -0.19 4.38 24.87
CA LYS A 91 -1.41 4.09 24.08
C LYS A 91 -1.11 3.64 22.65
N PHE A 92 -0.08 4.20 22.01
CA PHE A 92 0.29 3.85 20.63
C PHE A 92 1.03 2.51 20.58
N PHE A 93 1.79 2.19 21.63
CA PHE A 93 2.36 0.86 21.77
C PHE A 93 1.28 -0.21 21.95
N ASP A 94 0.23 0.07 22.73
CA ASP A 94 -0.90 -0.85 22.88
C ASP A 94 -1.65 -1.06 21.55
N GLN A 95 -1.83 0.02 20.76
CA GLN A 95 -2.38 -0.07 19.39
C GLN A 95 -1.48 -0.90 18.46
N TYR A 96 -0.16 -0.75 18.55
CA TYR A 96 0.79 -1.57 17.81
C TYR A 96 0.69 -3.05 18.21
N ARG A 97 0.66 -3.35 19.51
CA ARG A 97 0.56 -4.73 20.03
C ARG A 97 -0.76 -5.42 19.71
N SER A 98 -1.85 -4.66 19.65
CA SER A 98 -3.17 -5.17 19.24
C SER A 98 -3.31 -5.33 17.72
N GLY A 99 -2.34 -4.84 16.93
CA GLY A 99 -2.37 -4.87 15.47
C GLY A 99 -3.18 -3.73 14.82
N SER A 100 -3.72 -2.80 15.62
CA SER A 100 -4.42 -1.62 15.13
C SER A 100 -3.47 -0.56 14.54
N LEU A 101 -2.18 -0.63 14.84
CA LEU A 101 -1.12 0.22 14.29
C LEU A 101 -0.05 -0.67 13.66
N SER A 102 0.43 -0.34 12.47
CA SER A 102 1.47 -1.14 11.80
C SER A 102 2.87 -0.87 12.37
N LEU A 103 3.79 -1.83 12.21
CA LEU A 103 5.20 -1.68 12.61
C LEU A 103 5.83 -0.41 12.02
N THR A 104 5.58 -0.13 10.74
CA THR A 104 6.14 1.07 10.10
C THR A 104 5.62 2.34 10.76
N GLN A 105 4.31 2.46 10.95
CA GLN A 105 3.73 3.65 11.59
C GLN A 105 4.28 3.85 13.01
N PHE A 106 4.37 2.76 13.79
CA PHE A 106 4.89 2.84 15.15
C PHE A 106 6.39 3.17 15.19
N ALA A 107 7.19 2.58 14.29
CA ALA A 107 8.62 2.87 14.20
C ALA A 107 8.87 4.32 13.76
N ASP A 108 8.09 4.83 12.80
CA ASP A 108 8.17 6.21 12.35
C ASP A 108 7.83 7.19 13.48
N MET A 109 6.89 6.85 14.38
CA MET A 109 6.58 7.65 15.58
C MET A 109 7.74 7.71 16.57
N ILE A 110 8.45 6.60 16.77
CA ILE A 110 9.60 6.56 17.68
C ILE A 110 10.83 7.26 17.05
N ALA A 111 11.01 7.11 15.74
CA ALA A 111 12.13 7.72 15.01
C ALA A 111 11.94 9.23 14.78
N SER A 112 10.69 9.67 14.57
CA SER A 112 10.35 11.07 14.33
C SER A 112 10.17 11.79 15.65
N ARG A 113 11.17 12.58 16.06
CA ARG A 113 11.06 13.51 17.18
C ARG A 113 10.09 14.64 16.83
N ASN A 114 8.78 14.38 16.84
CA ASN A 114 7.70 15.37 16.88
C ASN A 114 6.43 14.69 17.41
N GLY A 115 6.20 14.85 18.71
CA GLY A 115 5.08 14.25 19.41
C GLY A 115 3.72 14.67 18.86
N GLY A 116 2.82 13.70 18.81
CA GLY A 116 1.42 13.90 19.21
C GLY A 116 0.43 14.37 18.15
N ASP A 117 0.72 15.41 17.37
CA ASP A 117 -0.35 16.15 16.67
C ASP A 117 -0.32 16.13 15.13
N GLU A 118 0.78 15.74 14.48
CA GLU A 118 0.86 15.72 13.00
C GLU A 118 0.70 14.33 12.37
N VAL A 119 0.81 13.25 13.16
CA VAL A 119 0.71 11.87 12.66
C VAL A 119 -0.69 11.55 12.12
N PHE A 120 -1.74 12.21 12.65
CA PHE A 120 -3.12 12.04 12.20
C PHE A 120 -3.53 12.97 11.05
N LYS A 121 -2.66 13.89 10.59
CA LYS A 121 -2.94 14.75 9.43
C LYS A 121 -2.51 14.13 8.09
N HIS A 122 -1.72 13.06 8.13
CA HIS A 122 -1.17 12.42 6.94
C HIS A 122 -1.86 11.11 6.55
N GLU A 123 -3.07 10.82 7.06
CA GLU A 123 -3.88 9.66 6.61
C GLU A 123 -4.37 9.80 5.14
N SER A 124 -4.12 10.94 4.48
CA SER A 124 -4.36 11.12 3.04
C SER A 124 -3.07 11.12 2.19
N VAL A 125 -1.91 10.85 2.77
CA VAL A 125 -0.66 10.67 2.01
C VAL A 125 -0.10 9.29 2.27
N ILE A 126 -0.86 8.26 1.91
CA ILE A 126 -0.21 7.23 1.10
C ILE A 126 0.27 8.01 -0.13
N ARG A 127 1.56 8.36 -0.18
CA ARG A 127 2.18 8.71 -1.47
C ARG A 127 1.99 7.45 -2.30
N SER A 128 0.92 7.43 -3.09
CA SER A 128 0.68 6.46 -4.14
C SER A 128 2.02 6.22 -4.82
N PRO A 129 2.43 4.97 -5.07
CA PRO A 129 3.66 4.72 -5.81
C PRO A 129 3.60 5.60 -7.04
N THR A 130 4.55 6.53 -7.12
CA THR A 130 4.48 7.60 -8.10
C THR A 130 4.70 6.95 -9.45
N VAL A 131 3.60 6.61 -10.15
CA VAL A 131 3.65 6.39 -11.59
C VAL A 131 3.85 7.79 -12.17
N LEU A 132 5.12 8.22 -12.23
CA LEU A 132 5.50 9.43 -12.93
C LEU A 132 5.14 9.21 -14.40
N SER A 133 4.03 9.81 -14.81
CA SER A 133 3.62 9.97 -16.19
C SER A 133 4.75 10.63 -16.96
N VAL A 134 5.49 9.83 -17.72
CA VAL A 134 6.53 10.32 -18.61
C VAL A 134 5.83 11.14 -19.69
N LYS A 135 6.18 12.43 -19.76
CA LYS A 135 5.64 13.40 -20.72
C LYS A 135 5.74 12.84 -22.14
N SER A 136 4.63 12.33 -22.68
CA SER A 136 4.45 12.19 -24.12
C SER A 136 3.87 13.49 -24.66
N SER A 137 4.65 14.17 -25.49
CA SER A 137 4.23 15.40 -26.14
C SER A 137 3.23 15.10 -27.26
N SER A 138 2.21 15.97 -27.36
CA SER A 138 1.19 16.12 -28.44
C SER A 138 0.19 14.95 -28.59
N ILE A 139 -1.13 15.14 -28.50
CA ILE A 139 -2.00 16.01 -29.33
C ILE A 139 -3.27 16.41 -28.52
N LEU A 140 -3.78 17.60 -28.85
CA LEU A 140 -4.95 18.38 -28.37
C LEU A 140 -6.23 17.55 -28.12
N LEU A 141 -7.04 17.85 -27.09
CA LEU A 141 -8.20 18.76 -27.14
C LEU A 141 -8.49 19.43 -25.77
N LYS A 142 -8.93 20.68 -25.82
CA LYS A 142 -9.03 21.65 -24.72
C LYS A 142 -10.50 21.98 -24.43
N SER A 143 -10.88 21.99 -23.16
CA SER A 143 -11.84 22.93 -22.55
C SER A 143 -11.73 22.82 -21.02
N SER A 144 -10.81 23.53 -20.37
CA SER A 144 -10.98 24.89 -19.81
C SER A 144 -12.03 25.02 -18.71
N SER A 145 -11.62 24.85 -17.44
CA SER A 145 -11.71 25.86 -16.39
C SER A 145 -11.09 25.30 -15.10
N GLY A 146 -9.86 25.70 -14.83
CA GLY A 146 -9.23 25.47 -13.55
C GLY A 146 -9.89 26.36 -12.50
N SER A 147 -10.69 25.73 -11.66
CA SER A 147 -10.96 26.18 -10.30
C SER A 147 -10.52 25.01 -9.42
N PHE A 148 -9.45 25.19 -8.65
CA PHE A 148 -9.18 24.32 -7.52
C PHE A 148 -10.27 24.58 -6.47
N SER A 149 -11.45 24.01 -6.70
CA SER A 149 -12.31 23.65 -5.58
C SER A 149 -11.67 22.41 -4.96
N ASP A 150 -11.35 22.50 -3.68
CA ASP A 150 -11.12 21.37 -2.79
C ASP A 150 -12.42 20.56 -2.74
N SER A 151 -12.68 19.81 -3.81
CA SER A 151 -13.76 18.85 -3.91
C SER A 151 -13.22 17.57 -3.29
N PRO A 152 -13.95 16.93 -2.36
CA PRO A 152 -13.49 15.69 -1.73
C PRO A 152 -13.10 14.73 -2.85
N GLU A 153 -11.83 14.29 -2.83
CA GLU A 153 -11.29 13.35 -3.79
C GLU A 153 -12.26 12.16 -3.85
N GLU A 154 -12.96 12.03 -4.97
CA GLU A 154 -14.05 11.08 -5.12
C GLU A 154 -13.45 9.68 -5.06
N ALA A 155 -13.52 9.04 -3.89
CA ALA A 155 -12.93 7.74 -3.65
C ALA A 155 -13.50 6.73 -4.66
N THR A 156 -12.66 6.32 -5.62
CA THR A 156 -13.07 5.36 -6.65
C THR A 156 -13.11 3.95 -6.06
N PRO A 157 -14.07 3.10 -6.48
CA PRO A 157 -14.11 1.70 -6.03
C PRO A 157 -12.82 0.96 -6.44
N ILE A 158 -12.48 -0.10 -5.69
CA ILE A 158 -11.33 -0.95 -5.99
C ILE A 158 -11.57 -1.68 -7.31
N ALA A 159 -10.69 -1.47 -8.30
CA ALA A 159 -10.84 -2.00 -9.66
C ALA A 159 -10.35 -3.44 -9.85
N ALA A 160 -9.27 -3.80 -9.17
CA ALA A 160 -8.54 -5.05 -9.40
C ALA A 160 -7.77 -5.49 -8.13
N ILE A 161 -7.35 -6.75 -8.10
CA ILE A 161 -6.45 -7.29 -7.08
C ILE A 161 -5.07 -7.44 -7.71
N PHE A 162 -4.01 -7.07 -6.97
CA PHE A 162 -2.64 -7.31 -7.41
C PHE A 162 -2.13 -8.60 -6.78
N ASP A 163 -1.88 -9.61 -7.62
CA ASP A 163 -1.27 -10.86 -7.20
C ASP A 163 0.24 -10.63 -6.99
N THR A 164 0.68 -10.67 -5.75
CA THR A 164 2.09 -10.41 -5.40
C THR A 164 3.02 -11.58 -5.74
N GLU A 165 2.49 -12.79 -5.92
CA GLU A 165 3.30 -13.96 -6.29
C GLU A 165 3.62 -13.95 -7.79
N ASN A 166 2.63 -13.59 -8.61
CA ASN A 166 2.76 -13.55 -10.07
C ASN A 166 3.03 -12.13 -10.64
N LEU A 167 3.01 -11.11 -9.78
CA LEU A 167 3.25 -9.70 -10.11
C LEU A 167 2.32 -9.15 -11.20
N GLU A 168 1.04 -9.51 -11.14
CA GLU A 168 0.04 -9.13 -12.13
C GLU A 168 -1.26 -8.60 -11.52
N LYS A 169 -1.97 -7.75 -12.28
CA LYS A 169 -3.31 -7.28 -11.92
C LYS A 169 -4.33 -8.30 -12.42
N ILE A 170 -5.13 -8.83 -11.51
CA ILE A 170 -6.17 -9.80 -11.80
C ILE A 170 -7.55 -9.26 -11.45
N SER A 171 -8.57 -9.85 -12.07
CA SER A 171 -9.96 -9.53 -11.75
C SER A 171 -10.32 -9.99 -10.32
N ILE A 172 -11.33 -9.37 -9.70
CA ILE A 172 -11.82 -9.80 -8.39
C ILE A 172 -12.28 -11.27 -8.39
N PRO A 173 -13.02 -11.78 -9.41
CA PRO A 173 -13.42 -13.19 -9.46
C PRO A 173 -12.23 -14.14 -9.61
N GLU A 174 -11.23 -13.75 -10.39
CA GLU A 174 -9.99 -14.52 -10.53
C GLU A 174 -9.21 -14.60 -9.21
N ALA A 175 -9.18 -13.51 -8.42
CA ALA A 175 -8.59 -13.52 -7.09
C ALA A 175 -9.29 -14.50 -6.13
N VAL A 176 -10.60 -14.72 -6.29
CA VAL A 176 -11.33 -15.77 -5.56
C VAL A 176 -10.89 -17.16 -6.01
N GLN A 177 -10.76 -17.38 -7.32
CA GLN A 177 -10.33 -18.67 -7.87
C GLN A 177 -8.91 -19.04 -7.39
N ARG A 178 -8.03 -18.05 -7.25
CA ARG A 178 -6.66 -18.22 -6.74
C ARG A 178 -6.57 -18.26 -5.21
N GLY A 179 -7.67 -18.06 -4.48
CA GLY A 179 -7.70 -18.04 -3.02
C GLY A 179 -7.04 -16.82 -2.37
N ILE A 180 -6.81 -15.75 -3.13
CA ILE A 180 -6.20 -14.49 -2.66
C ILE A 180 -7.24 -13.66 -1.89
N VAL A 181 -8.50 -13.72 -2.30
CA VAL A 181 -9.63 -13.02 -1.66
C VAL A 181 -10.76 -14.02 -1.41
N ASP A 182 -11.41 -13.93 -0.25
CA ASP A 182 -12.58 -14.76 0.05
C ASP A 182 -13.84 -14.29 -0.72
N THR A 183 -14.79 -15.20 -0.92
CA THR A 183 -16.01 -14.94 -1.69
C THR A 183 -16.85 -13.78 -1.14
N ILE A 184 -16.86 -13.57 0.19
CA ILE A 184 -17.67 -12.52 0.82
C ILE A 184 -17.06 -11.16 0.51
N THR A 185 -15.76 -11.00 0.71
CA THR A 185 -15.02 -9.78 0.38
C THR A 185 -15.13 -9.47 -1.11
N ALA A 186 -14.92 -10.46 -1.98
CA ALA A 186 -15.04 -10.30 -3.42
C ALA A 186 -16.43 -9.82 -3.85
N GLN A 187 -17.50 -10.39 -3.28
CA GLN A 187 -18.87 -9.96 -3.55
C GLN A 187 -19.06 -8.47 -3.17
N ARG A 188 -18.55 -8.02 -2.01
CA ARG A 188 -18.66 -6.62 -1.58
C ARG A 188 -17.93 -5.66 -2.50
N LEU A 189 -16.75 -6.04 -2.98
CA LEU A 189 -15.98 -5.24 -3.93
C LEU A 189 -16.72 -5.07 -5.26
N LEU A 190 -17.29 -6.16 -5.78
CA LEU A 190 -18.07 -6.13 -7.03
C LEU A 190 -19.38 -5.34 -6.88
N GLU A 191 -20.06 -5.44 -5.73
CA GLU A 191 -21.23 -4.63 -5.43
C GLU A 191 -20.89 -3.14 -5.40
N ALA A 192 -19.75 -2.77 -4.79
CA ALA A 192 -19.29 -1.38 -4.77
C ALA A 192 -19.01 -0.84 -6.18
N GLN A 193 -18.38 -1.64 -7.06
CA GLN A 193 -18.21 -1.28 -8.46
C GLN A 193 -19.56 -1.11 -9.18
N ALA A 194 -20.48 -2.07 -9.02
CA ALA A 194 -21.80 -2.00 -9.63
C ALA A 194 -22.60 -0.76 -9.17
N CYS A 195 -22.55 -0.41 -7.88
CA CYS A 195 -23.18 0.78 -7.30
C CYS A 195 -22.52 2.10 -7.73
N THR A 196 -21.37 2.07 -8.42
CA THR A 196 -20.63 3.26 -8.87
C THR A 196 -20.53 3.34 -10.39
N GLY A 197 -21.47 2.70 -11.09
CA GLY A 197 -21.67 2.86 -12.52
C GLY A 197 -21.21 1.69 -13.38
N GLY A 198 -20.73 0.59 -12.79
CA GLY A 198 -20.45 -0.65 -13.53
C GLY A 198 -19.19 -1.39 -13.09
N ILE A 199 -18.98 -2.56 -13.67
CA ILE A 199 -17.82 -3.41 -13.36
C ILE A 199 -16.59 -2.85 -14.03
N ILE A 200 -15.48 -2.75 -13.29
CA ILE A 200 -14.25 -2.18 -13.83
C ILE A 200 -13.42 -3.28 -14.47
N CYS A 201 -13.03 -3.09 -15.73
CA CYS A 201 -12.09 -3.97 -16.40
C CYS A 201 -10.69 -3.80 -15.77
N PRO A 202 -10.06 -4.86 -15.23
CA PRO A 202 -8.77 -4.75 -14.56
C PRO A 202 -7.62 -4.35 -15.50
N THR A 203 -7.74 -4.64 -16.80
CA THR A 203 -6.72 -4.36 -17.82
C THR A 203 -6.83 -2.93 -18.38
N THR A 204 -8.05 -2.49 -18.71
CA THR A 204 -8.27 -1.19 -19.37
C THR A 204 -8.68 -0.07 -18.41
N GLY A 205 -9.11 -0.41 -17.19
CA GLY A 205 -9.70 0.53 -16.25
C GLY A 205 -11.10 1.03 -16.65
N GLN A 206 -11.65 0.55 -17.77
CA GLN A 206 -12.95 0.98 -18.26
C GLN A 206 -14.09 0.41 -17.40
N ARG A 207 -15.10 1.24 -17.09
CA ARG A 207 -16.37 0.77 -16.51
C ARG A 207 -17.24 0.13 -17.60
N LEU A 208 -17.69 -1.07 -17.32
CA LEU A 208 -18.48 -1.91 -18.21
C LEU A 208 -19.87 -2.13 -17.60
N SER A 209 -20.88 -2.23 -18.45
CA SER A 209 -22.19 -2.71 -18.01
C SER A 209 -22.08 -4.17 -17.53
N LEU A 210 -23.02 -4.65 -16.71
CA LEU A 210 -23.04 -6.06 -16.33
C LEU A 210 -23.11 -7.00 -17.55
N GLN A 211 -23.75 -6.57 -18.64
CA GLN A 211 -23.82 -7.37 -19.87
C GLN A 211 -22.45 -7.45 -20.57
N ASP A 212 -21.76 -6.31 -20.69
CA ASP A 212 -20.44 -6.27 -21.34
C ASP A 212 -19.38 -7.00 -20.51
N ALA A 213 -19.45 -6.89 -19.18
CA ALA A 213 -18.55 -7.59 -18.28
C ALA A 213 -18.72 -9.12 -18.36
N VAL A 214 -19.95 -9.60 -18.57
CA VAL A 214 -20.22 -11.02 -18.86
C VAL A 214 -19.70 -11.41 -20.24
N ALA A 215 -19.91 -10.58 -21.27
CA ALA A 215 -19.43 -10.85 -22.62
C ALA A 215 -17.90 -10.93 -22.71
N GLN A 216 -17.20 -10.15 -21.87
CA GLN A 216 -15.74 -10.17 -21.75
C GLN A 216 -15.21 -11.23 -20.76
N GLY A 217 -16.10 -11.99 -20.11
CA GLY A 217 -15.72 -13.04 -19.16
C GLY A 217 -15.12 -12.52 -17.85
N ILE A 218 -15.30 -11.24 -17.52
CA ILE A 218 -14.80 -10.63 -16.27
C ILE A 218 -15.64 -11.12 -15.08
N ILE A 219 -16.94 -11.29 -15.29
CA ILE A 219 -17.88 -11.90 -14.33
C ILE A 219 -18.74 -12.94 -15.05
N ASP A 220 -19.29 -13.91 -14.32
CA ASP A 220 -20.24 -14.87 -14.89
C ASP A 220 -21.70 -14.37 -14.84
N HIS A 221 -22.61 -15.13 -15.45
CA HIS A 221 -24.03 -14.78 -15.51
C HIS A 221 -24.73 -14.80 -14.14
N GLU A 222 -24.26 -15.65 -13.22
CA GLU A 222 -24.81 -15.77 -11.87
C GLU A 222 -24.44 -14.53 -11.05
N MET A 223 -23.18 -14.14 -11.07
CA MET A 223 -22.63 -12.93 -10.49
C MET A 223 -23.36 -11.70 -11.03
N ALA A 224 -23.53 -11.59 -12.35
CA ALA A 224 -24.29 -10.50 -12.95
C ALA A 224 -25.72 -10.44 -12.40
N THR A 225 -26.37 -11.59 -12.19
CA THR A 225 -27.71 -11.62 -11.59
C THR A 225 -27.71 -11.15 -10.13
N ARG A 226 -26.71 -11.54 -9.34
CA ARG A 226 -26.55 -11.07 -7.95
C ARG A 226 -26.22 -9.58 -7.84
N LEU A 227 -25.55 -8.99 -8.83
CA LEU A 227 -25.12 -7.59 -8.84
C LEU A 227 -26.17 -6.61 -9.38
N LYS A 228 -27.24 -7.09 -10.03
CA LYS A 228 -28.36 -6.24 -10.52
C LYS A 228 -28.96 -5.30 -9.46
N PRO A 229 -29.19 -5.71 -8.20
CA PRO A 229 -29.71 -4.82 -7.17
C PRO A 229 -28.76 -3.66 -6.87
N SER A 230 -27.46 -3.95 -6.78
CA SER A 230 -26.41 -2.95 -6.55
C SER A 230 -26.32 -1.95 -7.70
N GLN A 231 -26.39 -2.41 -8.96
CA GLN A 231 -26.38 -1.50 -10.11
C GLN A 231 -27.57 -0.53 -10.14
N LYS A 232 -28.73 -0.92 -9.60
CA LYS A 232 -29.90 -0.02 -9.49
C LYS A 232 -29.73 1.07 -8.43
N ALA A 233 -28.77 0.91 -7.52
CA ALA A 233 -28.49 1.88 -6.48
C ALA A 233 -27.53 3.01 -6.94
N PHE A 234 -26.97 2.87 -8.14
CA PHE A 234 -26.31 3.96 -8.88
C PHE A 234 -27.35 4.87 -9.54
#